data_AF-A0A1K2IJJ4-F1
#
_entry.id   AF-A0A1K2IJJ4-F1
#
_cell.length_a   1.000
_cell.length_b   1.000
_cell.length_c   1.000
_cell.angle_alpha   90.00
_cell.angle_beta   90.00
_cell.angle_gamma   90.00
#
_symmetry.space_group_name_H-M   'P 1'
#
loop_
_entity.id
_entity.type
_entity.pdbx_description
1 polymer ?
#
loop_
_entity_poly.entity_id
_entity_poly.type
_entity_poly.pdbx_seq_one_letter_code
_entity_poly.pdbx_strand_id
1 'polypeptide(L)'
;MKELSFNTFFGYERILAEKPEIVLFGAMLVPIGLLIGISIIGWIFRKLKLNMYVIHALLYTLMFTFLFGAIAMLILFFITDRNGVKLAYCWLAIFVGMFFFSIVNANTISKMFTDWSKIIKN
;
A
#
# COMPACT_ATOMS: atom_id res chain seq x y z
N MET A 1 8.36 33.42 -10.73
CA MET A 1 8.13 31.97 -10.59
C MET A 1 6.93 31.80 -9.68
N LYS A 2 5.85 31.17 -10.15
CA LYS A 2 4.74 30.81 -9.25
C LYS A 2 5.26 29.66 -8.39
N GLU A 3 5.50 29.92 -7.12
CA GLU A 3 5.71 28.86 -6.14
C GLU A 3 4.51 27.92 -6.24
N LEU A 4 4.77 26.62 -6.42
CA LEU A 4 3.77 25.58 -6.25
C LEU A 4 3.35 25.61 -4.77
N SER A 5 2.44 26.53 -4.42
CA SER A 5 1.67 26.52 -3.19
C SER A 5 0.66 25.39 -3.34
N PHE A 6 1.15 24.17 -3.19
CA PHE A 6 0.32 23.05 -2.86
C PHE A 6 -0.34 23.40 -1.52
N ASN A 7 -1.67 23.44 -1.47
CA ASN A 7 -2.37 22.90 -0.29
C ASN A 7 -2.19 21.37 -0.37
N THR A 8 -0.95 20.98 -0.12
CA THR A 8 -0.26 19.70 -0.18
C THR A 8 -0.96 18.63 0.67
N PHE A 9 -1.00 17.39 0.18
CA PHE A 9 -1.53 16.25 0.93
C PHE A 9 -2.95 16.43 1.53
N PHE A 10 -3.89 16.98 0.76
CA PHE A 10 -5.29 17.17 1.18
C PHE A 10 -5.47 18.03 2.45
N GLY A 11 -4.56 18.99 2.69
CA GLY A 11 -4.62 19.87 3.86
C GLY A 11 -3.96 19.32 5.12
N TYR A 12 -3.26 18.18 5.03
CA TYR A 12 -2.54 17.57 6.14
C TYR A 12 -1.07 18.01 6.26
N GLU A 13 -0.58 18.90 5.39
CA GLU A 13 0.82 19.36 5.39
C GLU A 13 1.39 19.70 6.74
N ARG A 14 0.69 20.60 7.45
CA ARG A 14 1.20 21.14 8.70
C ARG A 14 1.37 20.00 9.70
N ILE A 15 0.41 19.08 9.72
CA ILE A 15 0.44 17.90 10.59
C ILE A 15 1.61 16.98 10.20
N LEU A 16 1.80 16.72 8.90
CA LEU A 16 2.89 15.85 8.42
C LEU A 16 4.28 16.49 8.58
N ALA A 17 4.38 17.81 8.50
CA ALA A 17 5.61 18.55 8.73
C ALA A 17 5.96 18.61 10.23
N GLU A 18 4.96 18.77 11.10
CA GLU A 18 5.14 18.79 12.56
C GLU A 18 5.38 17.39 13.13
N LYS A 19 4.77 16.35 12.53
CA LYS A 19 4.79 14.97 13.02
C LYS A 19 5.04 13.96 11.89
N PRO A 20 6.27 13.91 11.35
CA PRO A 20 6.60 13.02 10.23
C PRO A 20 6.45 11.53 10.56
N GLU A 21 6.52 11.14 11.83
CA GLU A 21 6.28 9.78 12.30
C GLU A 21 4.89 9.24 11.92
N ILE A 22 3.90 10.12 11.72
CA ILE A 22 2.56 9.72 11.26
C ILE A 22 2.65 8.99 9.91
N VAL A 23 3.59 9.37 9.03
CA VAL A 23 3.76 8.71 7.74
C VAL A 23 4.33 7.30 7.91
N LEU A 24 5.26 7.11 8.86
CA LEU A 24 5.83 5.80 9.15
C LEU A 24 4.75 4.86 9.71
N PHE A 25 4.00 5.32 10.70
CA PHE A 25 2.87 4.55 11.25
C PHE A 25 1.78 4.33 10.21
N GLY A 26 1.48 5.33 9.38
CA GLY A 26 0.54 5.22 8.27
C GLY A 26 0.97 4.16 7.26
N ALA A 27 2.24 4.14 6.88
CA ALA A 27 2.79 3.16 5.95
C ALA A 27 2.69 1.72 6.44
N MET A 28 2.69 1.52 7.76
CA MET A 28 2.51 0.21 8.38
C MET A 28 1.02 -0.14 8.59
N LEU A 29 0.24 0.77 9.18
CA LEU A 29 -1.10 0.47 9.67
C LEU A 29 -2.19 0.64 8.62
N VAL A 30 -2.06 1.61 7.69
CA VAL A 30 -3.06 1.84 6.65
C VAL A 30 -3.21 0.62 5.73
N PRO A 31 -2.13 0.02 5.20
CA PRO A 31 -2.27 -1.21 4.41
C PRO A 31 -2.93 -2.35 5.17
N ILE A 32 -2.60 -2.54 6.46
CA ILE A 32 -3.20 -3.61 7.29
C ILE A 32 -4.69 -3.37 7.50
N GLY A 33 -5.08 -2.14 7.87
CA GLY A 33 -6.49 -1.80 8.07
C GLY A 33 -7.32 -2.00 6.79
N LEU A 34 -6.77 -1.58 5.64
CA LEU A 34 -7.40 -1.79 4.35
C LEU A 34 -7.44 -3.27 3.94
N LEU A 35 -6.42 -4.07 4.28
CA LEU A 35 -6.43 -5.51 4.01
C LEU A 35 -7.62 -6.19 4.70
N ILE A 36 -7.89 -5.82 5.95
CA ILE A 36 -9.05 -6.33 6.69
C ILE A 36 -10.35 -5.92 5.99
N GLY A 37 -10.50 -4.63 5.66
CA GLY A 37 -11.69 -4.12 4.98
C GLY A 37 -11.95 -4.79 3.64
N ILE A 38 -10.93 -4.89 2.78
CA ILE A 38 -11.03 -5.53 1.46
C ILE A 38 -11.27 -7.04 1.60
N SER A 39 -10.72 -7.69 2.62
CA SER A 39 -10.99 -9.12 2.86
C SER A 39 -12.47 -9.38 3.15
N ILE A 40 -13.13 -8.49 3.90
CA ILE A 40 -14.58 -8.56 4.17
C ILE A 40 -15.36 -8.34 2.87
N ILE A 41 -15.02 -7.32 2.09
CA ILE A 41 -15.63 -7.08 0.77
C ILE A 41 -15.44 -8.31 -0.15
N GLY A 42 -14.24 -8.88 -0.15
CA GLY A 42 -13.93 -10.10 -0.89
C GLY A 42 -14.77 -11.30 -0.47
N TRP A 43 -15.12 -11.42 0.82
CA TRP A 43 -16.05 -12.44 1.29
C TRP A 43 -17.45 -12.24 0.72
N ILE A 44 -17.94 -11.00 0.66
CA ILE A 44 -19.23 -10.67 0.01
C ILE A 44 -19.19 -11.02 -1.48
N PHE A 45 -18.11 -10.65 -2.20
CA PHE A 45 -17.93 -10.96 -3.62
C PHE A 45 -17.99 -12.47 -3.88
N ARG A 46 -17.34 -13.28 -3.04
CA ARG A 46 -17.42 -14.76 -3.12
C ARG A 46 -18.85 -15.27 -2.95
N LYS A 47 -19.60 -14.72 -1.99
CA LYS A 47 -21.01 -15.11 -1.76
C LYS A 47 -21.91 -14.78 -2.95
N LEU A 48 -21.65 -13.63 -3.58
CA LEU A 48 -22.38 -13.17 -4.78
C LEU A 48 -21.85 -13.76 -6.09
N LYS A 49 -20.81 -14.63 -6.04
CA LYS A 49 -20.13 -15.21 -7.22
C LYS A 49 -19.62 -14.15 -8.21
N LEU A 50 -19.25 -12.97 -7.72
CA LEU A 50 -18.66 -11.90 -8.52
C LEU A 50 -17.19 -12.22 -8.86
N ASN A 51 -16.67 -11.56 -9.89
CA ASN A 51 -15.28 -11.74 -10.30
C ASN A 51 -14.32 -11.26 -9.19
N MET A 52 -13.48 -12.18 -8.70
CA MET A 52 -12.53 -11.93 -7.61
C MET A 52 -11.22 -11.26 -8.07
N TYR A 53 -11.00 -11.09 -9.37
CA TYR A 53 -9.76 -10.55 -9.92
C TYR A 53 -9.37 -9.20 -9.30
N VAL A 54 -10.32 -8.25 -9.24
CA VAL A 54 -10.07 -6.91 -8.67
C VAL A 54 -9.77 -7.00 -7.17
N ILE A 55 -10.47 -7.87 -6.45
CA ILE A 55 -10.23 -8.10 -5.02
C ILE A 55 -8.83 -8.65 -4.79
N HIS A 56 -8.42 -9.67 -5.55
CA HIS A 56 -7.06 -10.23 -5.44
C HIS A 56 -6.00 -9.18 -5.77
N ALA A 57 -6.16 -8.42 -6.86
CA ALA A 57 -5.23 -7.36 -7.22
C ALA A 57 -5.09 -6.31 -6.11
N LEU A 58 -6.19 -5.90 -5.48
CA LEU A 58 -6.17 -4.96 -4.35
C LEU A 58 -5.51 -5.56 -3.10
N LEU A 59 -5.80 -6.82 -2.77
CA LEU A 59 -5.15 -7.50 -1.64
C LEU A 59 -3.63 -7.63 -1.86
N TYR A 60 -3.18 -7.98 -3.07
CA TYR A 60 -1.76 -8.02 -3.40
C TYR A 60 -1.11 -6.64 -3.35
N THR A 61 -1.81 -5.61 -3.84
CA THR A 61 -1.35 -4.22 -3.78
C THR A 61 -1.05 -3.82 -2.34
N LEU A 62 -1.99 -4.08 -1.43
CA LEU A 62 -1.84 -3.72 -0.02
C LEU A 62 -0.78 -4.57 0.68
N MET A 63 -0.69 -5.86 0.38
CA MET A 63 0.35 -6.74 0.92
C MET A 63 1.75 -6.29 0.50
N PHE A 64 1.96 -5.98 -0.78
CA PHE A 64 3.25 -5.50 -1.27
C PHE A 64 3.54 -4.07 -0.81
N THR A 65 2.54 -3.19 -0.74
CA THR A 65 2.71 -1.85 -0.18
C THR A 65 3.07 -1.90 1.29
N PHE A 66 2.48 -2.83 2.05
CA PHE A 66 2.88 -3.06 3.44
C PHE A 66 4.36 -3.47 3.51
N LEU A 67 4.75 -4.51 2.75
CA LEU A 67 6.11 -5.03 2.80
C LEU A 67 7.14 -4.00 2.32
N PHE A 68 7.02 -3.54 1.08
CA PHE A 68 7.99 -2.63 0.47
C PHE A 68 7.84 -1.20 0.96
N GLY A 69 6.60 -0.73 1.14
CA GLY A 69 6.33 0.63 1.60
C GLY A 69 6.75 0.84 3.05
N ALA A 70 6.50 -0.10 3.97
CA ALA A 70 6.96 0.04 5.35
C ALA A 70 8.49 0.03 5.44
N ILE A 71 9.16 -0.90 4.74
CA ILE A 71 10.64 -0.97 4.72
C ILE A 71 11.22 0.32 4.12
N ALA A 72 10.72 0.75 2.97
CA ALA A 72 11.20 1.96 2.31
C ALA A 72 11.00 3.20 3.19
N MET A 73 9.84 3.34 3.84
CA MET A 73 9.57 4.47 4.73
C MET A 73 10.45 4.44 5.97
N LEU A 74 10.70 3.27 6.54
CA LEU A 74 11.63 3.13 7.67
C LEU A 74 13.03 3.60 7.28
N ILE A 75 13.56 3.10 6.16
CA ILE A 75 14.88 3.51 5.65
C ILE A 75 14.94 5.01 5.37
N LEU A 76 13.98 5.53 4.60
CA LEU A 76 13.95 6.95 4.23
C LEU A 76 13.78 7.86 5.45
N PHE A 77 12.98 7.47 6.43
CA PHE A 77 12.81 8.24 7.67
C PHE A 77 14.13 8.40 8.44
N PHE A 78 14.99 7.38 8.45
CA PHE A 78 16.27 7.47 9.17
C PHE A 78 17.40 8.14 8.38
N ILE A 79 17.35 8.12 7.04
CA ILE A 79 18.43 8.64 6.18
C ILE A 79 18.19 10.08 5.72
N THR A 80 16.93 10.52 5.66
CA THR A 80 16.57 11.86 5.12
C THR A 80 16.30 12.88 6.22
N ASP A 81 15.95 14.11 5.80
CA ASP A 81 15.56 15.26 6.63
C ASP A 81 14.26 15.05 7.43
N ARG A 82 13.71 13.82 7.48
CA ARG A 82 12.44 13.47 8.12
C ARG A 82 11.28 14.37 7.68
N ASN A 83 11.31 14.89 6.45
CA ASN A 83 10.21 15.69 5.95
C ASN A 83 9.00 14.77 5.65
N GLY A 84 8.00 14.80 6.52
CA GLY A 84 6.83 13.92 6.42
C GLY A 84 6.05 14.11 5.12
N VAL A 85 5.97 15.32 4.59
CA VAL A 85 5.29 15.58 3.31
C VAL A 85 5.99 14.85 2.16
N LYS A 86 7.32 14.91 2.09
CA LYS A 86 8.11 14.18 1.08
C LYS A 86 7.96 12.67 1.27
N LEU A 87 8.05 12.18 2.51
CA LEU A 87 7.88 10.75 2.82
C LEU A 87 6.49 10.26 2.38
N ALA A 88 5.45 11.05 2.61
CA ALA A 88 4.09 10.67 2.24
C ALA A 88 3.93 10.59 0.71
N TYR A 89 4.58 11.47 -0.05
CA TYR A 89 4.65 11.36 -1.50
C TYR A 89 5.42 10.12 -1.97
N CYS A 90 6.55 9.80 -1.34
CA CYS A 90 7.31 8.59 -1.65
C CYS A 90 6.47 7.34 -1.39
N TRP A 91 5.79 7.29 -0.25
CA TRP A 91 4.90 6.17 0.08
C TRP A 91 3.75 6.05 -0.93
N LEU A 92 3.13 7.16 -1.33
CA LEU A 92 2.06 7.17 -2.32
C LEU A 92 2.55 6.68 -3.70
N ALA A 93 3.76 7.07 -4.11
CA ALA A 93 4.37 6.56 -5.33
C ALA A 93 4.58 5.04 -5.28
N ILE A 94 5.03 4.49 -4.14
CA ILE A 94 5.16 3.04 -3.93
C ILE A 94 3.79 2.37 -4.03
N PHE A 95 2.77 2.90 -3.36
CA PHE A 95 1.41 2.36 -3.41
C PHE A 95 0.87 2.30 -4.84
N VAL A 96 1.02 3.39 -5.61
CA VAL A 96 0.60 3.44 -7.02
C VAL A 96 1.39 2.45 -7.87
N GLY A 97 2.70 2.35 -7.68
CA GLY A 97 3.53 1.37 -8.38
C GLY A 97 3.10 -0.07 -8.10
N MET A 98 2.86 -0.40 -6.83
CA MET A 98 2.39 -1.73 -6.41
C MET A 98 0.97 -2.02 -6.92
N PHE A 99 0.13 -1.00 -7.07
CA PHE A 99 -1.21 -1.13 -7.63
C PHE A 99 -1.16 -1.59 -9.10
N PHE A 100 -0.40 -0.88 -9.94
CA PHE A 100 -0.26 -1.27 -11.34
C PHE A 100 0.45 -2.62 -11.49
N PHE A 101 1.51 -2.87 -10.71
CA PHE A 101 2.19 -4.15 -10.70
C PHE A 101 1.21 -5.29 -10.38
N SER A 102 0.38 -5.12 -9.35
CA SER A 102 -0.57 -6.14 -8.90
C SER A 102 -1.70 -6.36 -9.89
N ILE A 103 -2.22 -5.32 -10.55
CA ILE A 103 -3.23 -5.48 -11.60
C ILE A 103 -2.64 -6.30 -12.75
N VAL A 104 -1.51 -5.88 -13.32
CA VAL A 104 -0.92 -6.54 -14.49
C VAL A 104 -0.57 -8.00 -14.19
N ASN A 105 -0.16 -8.30 -12.95
CA ASN A 105 0.37 -9.61 -12.58
C ASN A 105 -0.54 -10.44 -11.67
N ALA A 106 -1.79 -10.04 -11.42
CA ALA A 106 -2.65 -10.67 -10.41
C ALA A 106 -2.75 -12.20 -10.57
N ASN A 107 -2.97 -12.67 -11.81
CA ASN A 107 -3.09 -14.11 -12.09
C ASN A 107 -1.78 -14.87 -11.82
N THR A 108 -0.64 -14.28 -12.19
CA THR A 108 0.69 -14.87 -11.94
C THR A 108 0.95 -14.96 -10.44
N ILE A 109 0.67 -13.89 -9.70
CA ILE A 109 0.83 -13.84 -8.24
C ILE A 109 -0.07 -14.89 -7.58
N SER A 110 -1.35 -14.99 -7.96
CA SER A 110 -2.27 -16.01 -7.45
C SER A 110 -1.76 -17.43 -7.70
N LYS A 111 -1.21 -17.68 -8.89
CA LYS A 111 -0.62 -18.97 -9.23
C LYS A 111 0.59 -19.28 -8.34
N MET A 112 1.50 -18.33 -8.15
CA MET A 112 2.66 -18.49 -7.27
C MET A 112 2.25 -18.88 -5.84
N PHE A 113 1.27 -18.18 -5.24
CA PHE A 113 0.77 -18.51 -3.91
C PHE A 113 0.13 -19.91 -3.85
N THR A 114 -0.62 -20.27 -4.89
CA THR A 114 -1.25 -21.59 -4.97
C THR A 114 -0.20 -22.70 -5.06
N ASP A 115 0.82 -22.52 -5.89
CA ASP A 115 1.87 -23.51 -6.09
C ASP A 115 2.77 -23.63 -4.86
N TRP A 116 3.12 -22.51 -4.22
CA TRP A 116 3.80 -22.52 -2.91
C TRP A 116 3.00 -23.26 -1.84
N SER A 117 1.68 -23.06 -1.79
CA SER A 117 0.83 -23.76 -0.81
C SER A 117 0.81 -25.27 -1.00
N LYS A 118 1.03 -25.76 -2.23
CA LYS A 118 1.14 -27.19 -2.51
C LYS A 118 2.49 -27.75 -2.08
N ILE A 119 3.58 -27.00 -2.29
CA ILE A 119 4.93 -27.39 -1.87
C ILE A 119 4.96 -27.55 -0.34
N ILE A 120 4.38 -26.61 0.41
CA ILE A 120 4.39 -26.64 1.89
C ILE A 120 3.56 -27.80 2.46
N LYS A 121 2.61 -28.35 1.70
CA LYS A 121 1.75 -29.46 2.14
C LYS A 121 2.34 -30.85 1.89
N ASN A 122 3.44 -30.93 1.13
CA ASN A 122 4.22 -32.17 0.94
C ASN A 122 5.38 -32.24 1.93
#